data_AF-A0AA47JM24-F1
#
_entry.id   AF-A0AA47JM24-F1
#
_cell.length_a   1.000
_cell.length_b   1.000
_cell.length_c   1.000
_cell.angle_alpha   90.00
_cell.angle_beta   90.00
_cell.angle_gamma   90.00
#
_symmetry.space_group_name_H-M   'P 1'
#
loop_
_entity.id
_entity.type
_entity.pdbx_description
1 polymer ?
#
loop_
_entity_poly.entity_id
_entity_poly.type
_entity_poly.pdbx_seq_one_letter_code
_entity_poly.pdbx_strand_id
1 'polypeptide(L)'
;MIIVYGYYKGEPMELIGKSLDQQGTFIAAKPIGRIDNRLTFAALVESPDPIHFPVVLPHCVLVKEQTYTHKPYKPHLVNTAVMDAKQRKTYCKKLKKRQPLSTSNWKLHISRNRGLKWIRDHLAA
;
A
#
# COMPACT_ATOMS: atom_id res chain seq x y z
N MET A 1 9.77 2.34 -4.87
CA MET A 1 8.81 1.54 -4.07
C MET A 1 7.39 1.91 -4.43
N ILE A 2 6.50 0.92 -4.51
CA ILE A 2 5.08 1.08 -4.79
C ILE A 2 4.25 0.27 -3.80
N ILE A 3 2.97 0.62 -3.63
CA ILE A 3 2.02 -0.22 -2.89
C ILE A 3 1.16 -0.96 -3.90
N VAL A 4 1.12 -2.28 -3.78
CA VAL A 4 0.29 -3.16 -4.61
C VAL A 4 -0.79 -3.82 -3.76
N TYR A 5 -1.91 -4.16 -4.39
CA TYR A 5 -3.00 -4.90 -3.78
C TYR A 5 -3.14 -6.26 -4.43
N GLY A 6 -3.42 -7.26 -3.61
CA GLY A 6 -3.57 -8.63 -4.08
C GLY A 6 -4.33 -9.50 -3.10
N TYR A 7 -4.52 -10.75 -3.49
CA TYR A 7 -5.09 -11.77 -2.63
C TYR A 7 -4.23 -13.04 -2.64
N TYR A 8 -4.32 -13.76 -1.53
CA TYR A 8 -3.56 -14.97 -1.26
C TYR A 8 -4.47 -16.06 -0.65
N LYS A 9 -4.08 -17.32 -0.85
CA LYS A 9 -4.73 -18.48 -0.21
C LYS A 9 -4.21 -18.74 1.22
N GLY A 10 -3.00 -18.29 1.57
CA GLY A 10 -2.39 -18.46 2.91
C GLY A 10 -2.12 -17.13 3.64
N GLU A 11 -1.04 -17.06 4.43
CA GLU A 11 -0.65 -15.86 5.18
C GLU A 11 0.22 -14.89 4.36
N PRO A 12 -0.08 -13.57 4.31
CA PRO A 12 0.61 -12.64 3.39
C PRO A 12 2.04 -12.33 3.84
N MET A 13 2.38 -12.61 5.10
CA MET A 13 3.74 -12.44 5.62
C MET A 13 4.72 -13.39 4.94
N GLU A 14 4.25 -14.54 4.44
CA GLU A 14 5.08 -15.50 3.68
C GLU A 14 5.54 -14.95 2.32
N LEU A 15 5.02 -13.79 1.88
CA LEU A 15 5.45 -13.12 0.67
C LEU A 15 6.71 -12.26 0.87
N ILE A 16 7.02 -11.87 2.12
CA ILE A 16 8.14 -10.96 2.41
C ILE A 16 9.47 -11.60 1.98
N GLY A 17 10.28 -10.85 1.23
CA GLY A 17 11.57 -11.31 0.70
C GLY A 17 11.45 -12.19 -0.55
N LYS A 18 10.24 -12.56 -0.99
CA LYS A 18 10.06 -13.27 -2.27
C LYS A 18 10.20 -12.29 -3.44
N SER A 19 10.83 -12.75 -4.50
CA SER A 19 10.90 -12.03 -5.77
C SER A 19 9.59 -12.20 -6.54
N LEU A 20 9.08 -11.10 -7.09
CA LEU A 20 8.12 -11.11 -8.19
C LEU A 20 8.93 -11.38 -9.45
N ASP A 21 8.89 -12.60 -10.00
CA ASP A 21 9.44 -13.06 -11.29
C ASP A 21 10.10 -11.95 -12.16
N GLN A 22 11.23 -11.41 -11.69
CA GLN A 22 12.04 -10.31 -12.27
C GLN A 22 11.52 -8.85 -12.20
N GLN A 23 10.30 -8.58 -11.72
CA GLN A 23 9.73 -7.22 -11.68
C GLN A 23 9.87 -6.50 -10.34
N GLY A 24 10.29 -7.19 -9.26
CA GLY A 24 10.51 -6.55 -7.97
C GLY A 24 10.59 -7.51 -6.79
N THR A 25 10.65 -6.94 -5.59
CA THR A 25 10.76 -7.69 -4.33
C THR A 25 9.73 -7.21 -3.33
N PHE A 26 9.07 -8.14 -2.65
CA PHE A 26 8.19 -7.84 -1.52
C PHE A 26 9.00 -7.36 -0.31
N ILE A 27 8.85 -6.09 0.06
CA ILE A 27 9.52 -5.50 1.22
C ILE A 27 8.68 -5.65 2.49
N ALA A 28 7.36 -5.50 2.37
CA ALA A 28 6.44 -5.67 3.49
C ALA A 28 5.05 -6.05 3.01
N ALA A 29 4.30 -6.77 3.83
CA ALA A 29 2.90 -7.11 3.56
C ALA A 29 2.02 -6.75 4.76
N LYS A 30 0.73 -6.46 4.48
CA LYS A 30 -0.27 -6.18 5.49
C LYS A 30 -1.63 -6.75 5.04
N PRO A 31 -2.25 -7.64 5.82
CA PRO A 31 -3.64 -8.03 5.60
C PRO A 31 -4.56 -6.81 5.62
N ILE A 32 -5.50 -6.73 4.66
CA ILE A 32 -6.50 -5.67 4.60
C ILE A 32 -7.94 -6.18 4.72
N GLY A 33 -8.17 -7.48 4.62
CA GLY A 33 -9.47 -8.10 4.82
C GLY A 33 -9.58 -9.46 4.16
N ARG A 34 -10.80 -9.98 4.06
CA ARG A 34 -11.12 -11.19 3.29
C ARG A 34 -12.22 -10.86 2.29
N ILE A 35 -12.13 -11.48 1.12
CA ILE A 35 -13.21 -11.53 0.12
C ILE A 35 -13.39 -13.01 -0.17
N ASP A 36 -14.59 -13.51 0.10
CA ASP A 36 -14.89 -14.94 0.14
C ASP A 36 -13.87 -15.68 1.03
N ASN A 37 -13.30 -16.78 0.52
CA ASN A 37 -12.27 -17.56 1.22
C ASN A 37 -10.84 -17.08 0.92
N ARG A 38 -10.65 -15.88 0.35
CA ARG A 38 -9.33 -15.36 -0.04
C ARG A 38 -8.89 -14.24 0.89
N LEU A 39 -7.68 -14.35 1.43
CA LEU A 39 -7.09 -13.31 2.25
C LEU A 39 -6.56 -12.21 1.34
N THR A 40 -7.02 -10.98 1.56
CA THR A 40 -6.62 -9.81 0.78
C THR A 40 -5.56 -9.01 1.53
N PHE A 41 -4.60 -8.48 0.79
CA PHE A 41 -3.48 -7.75 1.37
C PHE A 41 -3.09 -6.53 0.53
N ALA A 42 -2.37 -5.63 1.19
CA ALA A 42 -1.55 -4.63 0.56
C ALA A 42 -0.08 -4.98 0.81
N ALA A 43 0.77 -4.80 -0.20
CA ALA A 43 2.20 -5.01 -0.06
C ALA A 43 2.99 -3.79 -0.53
N LEU A 44 4.10 -3.53 0.14
CA LEU A 44 5.13 -2.62 -0.32
C LEU A 44 6.11 -3.42 -1.17
N VAL A 45 6.27 -3.00 -2.43
CA VAL A 45 7.15 -3.65 -3.39
C VAL A 45 8.22 -2.65 -3.81
N GLU A 46 9.47 -3.10 -3.84
CA GLU A 46 10.55 -2.42 -4.54
C GLU A 46 10.63 -2.99 -5.95
N SER A 47 10.55 -2.12 -6.95
CA SER A 47 10.39 -2.51 -8.33
C SER A 47 11.18 -1.50 -9.18
N PRO A 48 12.18 -1.95 -9.95
CA PRO A 48 12.96 -1.06 -10.82
C PRO A 48 12.17 -0.63 -12.06
N ASP A 49 11.22 -1.46 -12.51
CA ASP A 49 10.44 -1.30 -13.73
C ASP A 49 8.93 -1.27 -13.44
N PRO A 50 8.09 -0.72 -14.32
CA PRO A 50 6.64 -0.78 -14.15
C PRO A 50 6.11 -2.22 -14.06
N ILE A 51 5.22 -2.50 -13.10
CA ILE A 51 4.55 -3.80 -12.99
C ILE A 51 3.27 -3.79 -13.84
N HIS A 52 3.10 -4.81 -14.68
CA HIS A 52 1.89 -4.99 -15.49
C HIS A 52 0.84 -5.80 -14.73
N PHE A 53 -0.34 -5.23 -14.47
CA PHE A 53 -1.40 -5.88 -13.70
C PHE A 53 -2.55 -6.40 -14.59
N PRO A 54 -3.19 -7.53 -14.23
CA PRO A 54 -2.91 -8.36 -13.05
C PRO A 54 -1.65 -9.22 -13.23
N VAL A 55 -0.96 -9.51 -12.12
CA VAL A 55 0.17 -10.46 -12.08
C VAL A 55 -0.29 -11.71 -11.34
N VAL A 56 -0.28 -12.85 -12.02
CA VAL A 56 -0.51 -14.16 -11.39
C VAL A 56 0.83 -14.75 -11.02
N LEU A 57 1.11 -14.81 -9.72
CA LEU A 57 2.32 -15.44 -9.18
C LEU A 57 1.99 -16.85 -8.66
N PRO A 58 3.01 -17.70 -8.46
CA PRO A 58 2.81 -19.05 -7.89
C PRO A 58 2.04 -19.04 -6.56
N HIS A 59 2.25 -17.99 -5.77
CA HIS A 59 1.63 -17.88 -4.46
C HIS A 59 0.43 -16.94 -4.45
N CYS A 60 0.49 -15.76 -5.08
CA CYS A 60 -0.58 -14.76 -4.95
C CYS A 60 -0.97 -14.16 -6.29
N VAL A 61 -2.07 -13.40 -6.31
CA VAL A 61 -2.43 -12.58 -7.46
C VAL A 61 -2.35 -11.12 -7.06
N LEU A 62 -1.56 -10.34 -7.79
CA LEU A 62 -1.55 -8.90 -7.68
C LEU A 62 -2.52 -8.30 -8.69
N VAL A 63 -3.38 -7.42 -8.22
CA VAL A 63 -4.50 -6.90 -9.01
C VAL A 63 -4.24 -5.48 -9.49
N LYS A 64 -3.60 -4.64 -8.65
CA LYS A 64 -3.39 -3.23 -8.97
C LYS A 64 -2.35 -2.57 -8.08
N GLU A 65 -1.61 -1.62 -8.63
CA GLU A 65 -0.84 -0.67 -7.84
C GLU A 65 -1.69 0.52 -7.36
N GLN A 66 -1.30 1.08 -6.21
CA GLN A 66 -1.76 2.39 -5.78
C GLN A 66 -0.87 3.47 -6.39
N THR A 67 -1.39 4.16 -7.39
CA THR A 67 -0.76 5.36 -7.95
C THR A 67 -0.78 6.48 -6.91
N TYR A 68 0.40 6.94 -6.50
CA TYR A 68 0.56 8.11 -5.63
C TYR A 68 1.01 9.31 -6.45
N THR A 69 0.12 10.26 -6.68
CA THR A 69 0.55 11.65 -6.99
C THR A 69 0.86 12.34 -5.67
N HIS A 70 2.10 12.19 -5.18
CA HIS A 70 2.58 13.06 -4.12
C HIS A 70 2.64 14.48 -4.68
N LYS A 71 1.64 15.31 -4.37
CA LYS A 71 1.79 16.75 -4.59
C LYS A 71 2.98 17.20 -3.75
N PRO A 72 3.98 17.90 -4.33
CA PRO A 72 5.12 18.39 -3.57
C PRO A 72 4.62 19.15 -2.35
N TYR A 73 5.12 18.80 -1.17
CA TYR A 73 4.73 19.49 0.04
C TYR A 73 5.21 20.93 -0.06
N LYS A 74 4.28 21.87 -0.19
CA LYS A 74 4.54 23.27 0.12
C LYS A 74 4.46 23.39 1.65
N PRO A 75 5.56 23.75 2.35
CA PRO A 75 5.49 24.05 3.76
C PRO A 75 4.56 25.24 3.95
N HIS A 76 3.35 24.99 4.42
CA HIS A 76 2.52 26.07 4.96
C HIS A 76 3.07 26.33 6.36
N LEU A 77 3.36 27.59 6.68
CA LEU A 77 3.74 28.02 8.03
C LEU A 77 2.54 27.82 8.96
N VAL A 78 2.35 26.58 9.44
CA VAL A 78 1.34 26.25 10.42
C VAL A 78 1.92 26.55 11.79
N ASN A 79 1.36 27.52 12.50
CA ASN A 79 1.75 27.81 13.88
C ASN A 79 1.30 26.66 14.80
N THR A 80 2.19 25.70 15.03
CA THR A 80 1.90 24.54 15.88
C THR A 80 1.80 24.87 17.37
N ALA A 81 2.18 26.08 17.80
CA ALA A 81 2.08 26.51 19.20
C ALA A 81 0.63 26.75 19.65
N VAL A 82 -0.28 27.01 18.71
CA VAL A 82 -1.71 27.28 18.98
C VAL A 82 -2.57 26.01 18.81
N MET A 83 -1.97 24.87 18.48
CA MET A 83 -2.70 23.63 18.23
C MET A 83 -2.98 22.87 19.53
N ASP A 84 -4.23 22.44 19.70
CA ASP A 84 -4.57 21.46 20.73
C ASP A 84 -3.94 20.07 20.43
N ALA A 85 -3.97 19.16 21.41
CA ALA A 85 -3.36 17.84 21.28
C ALA A 85 -3.93 17.00 20.11
N LYS A 86 -5.24 17.11 19.83
CA LYS A 86 -5.91 16.37 18.75
C LYS A 86 -5.56 16.93 17.38
N GLN A 87 -5.51 18.26 17.26
CA GLN A 87 -5.06 18.98 16.07
C GLN A 87 -3.60 18.66 15.77
N ARG A 88 -2.73 18.71 16.77
CA ARG A 88 -1.30 18.38 16.64
C ARG A 88 -1.10 16.95 16.17
N LYS A 89 -1.81 15.97 16.77
CA LYS A 89 -1.79 14.56 16.33
C LYS A 89 -2.23 14.40 14.87
N THR A 90 -3.29 15.09 14.47
CA THR A 90 -3.81 15.04 13.10
C THR A 90 -2.85 15.69 12.11
N TYR A 91 -2.24 16.81 12.48
CA TYR A 91 -1.24 17.51 11.70
C TYR A 91 0.01 16.64 11.48
N CYS A 92 0.57 16.04 12.54
CA CYS A 92 1.69 15.11 12.43
C CYS A 92 1.38 13.91 11.53
N LYS A 93 0.16 13.34 11.61
CA LYS A 93 -0.28 12.28 10.68
C LYS A 93 -0.34 12.78 9.23
N LYS A 94 -0.85 13.99 8.99
CA LYS A 94 -0.87 14.61 7.65
C LYS A 94 0.54 14.81 7.11
N LEU A 95 1.48 15.30 7.91
CA LEU A 95 2.88 15.48 7.51
C LEU A 95 3.52 14.15 7.10
N LYS A 96 3.36 13.09 7.90
CA LYS A 96 3.87 11.75 7.56
C LYS A 96 3.31 11.22 6.24
N LYS A 97 2.03 11.47 5.93
CA LYS A 97 1.41 11.09 4.66
C LYS A 97 1.88 11.91 3.45
N ARG A 98 2.51 13.07 3.68
CA ARG A 98 3.05 13.94 2.62
C ARG A 98 4.51 13.61 2.27
N GLN A 99 5.21 12.87 3.14
CA GLN A 99 6.55 12.39 2.86
C GLN A 99 6.54 11.34 1.73
N PRO A 100 7.65 11.19 0.99
CA PRO A 100 7.82 10.09 0.05
C PRO A 100 7.55 8.74 0.72
N LEU A 101 7.04 7.79 -0.07
CA LEU A 101 6.78 6.44 0.40
C LEU A 101 8.08 5.77 0.88
N SER A 102 8.03 5.17 2.07
CA SER A 102 9.16 4.47 2.69
C SER A 102 8.68 3.26 3.49
N THR A 103 9.61 2.38 3.86
CA THR A 103 9.34 1.19 4.71
C THR A 103 8.75 1.54 6.07
N SER A 104 9.00 2.73 6.60
CA SER A 104 8.50 3.15 7.92
C SER A 104 7.13 3.83 7.86
N ASN A 105 6.75 4.44 6.73
CA ASN A 105 5.50 5.19 6.61
C ASN A 105 4.43 4.50 5.75
N TRP A 106 4.76 3.52 4.91
CA TRP A 106 3.88 2.98 3.87
C TRP A 106 2.48 2.56 4.37
N LYS A 107 2.38 2.02 5.59
CA LYS A 107 1.10 1.62 6.21
C LYS A 107 0.10 2.78 6.33
N LEU A 108 0.58 4.02 6.42
CA LEU A 108 -0.24 5.24 6.47
C LEU A 108 -0.87 5.59 5.12
N HIS A 109 -0.30 5.08 4.04
CA HIS A 109 -0.67 5.38 2.67
C HIS A 109 -1.67 4.36 2.09
N ILE A 110 -1.76 3.17 2.69
CA ILE A 110 -2.72 2.11 2.31
C ILE A 110 -4.15 2.64 2.38
N SER A 111 -4.87 2.55 1.26
CA SER A 111 -6.31 2.78 1.19
C SER A 111 -7.05 1.44 1.17
N ARG A 112 -7.42 0.95 2.36
CA ARG A 112 -8.11 -0.35 2.53
C ARG A 112 -9.33 -0.50 1.62
N ASN A 113 -10.24 0.48 1.62
CA ASN A 113 -11.48 0.38 0.84
C ASN A 113 -11.23 0.35 -0.66
N ARG A 114 -10.21 1.08 -1.13
CA ARG A 114 -9.82 1.09 -2.55
C ARG A 114 -9.18 -0.25 -2.95
N GLY A 115 -8.29 -0.79 -2.11
CA GLY A 115 -7.70 -2.11 -2.33
C GLY A 115 -8.76 -3.22 -2.38
N LEU A 116 -9.67 -3.25 -1.41
CA LEU A 116 -10.77 -4.21 -1.39
C LEU A 116 -11.69 -4.07 -2.62
N LYS A 117 -11.98 -2.84 -3.06
CA LYS A 117 -12.77 -2.60 -4.28
C LYS A 117 -12.08 -3.23 -5.49
N TRP A 118 -10.81 -2.91 -5.73
CA TRP A 118 -10.09 -3.44 -6.90
C TRP A 118 -10.01 -4.96 -6.91
N ILE A 119 -9.83 -5.59 -5.75
CA ILE A 119 -9.83 -7.05 -5.67
C ILE A 119 -11.22 -7.62 -5.96
N ARG A 120 -12.30 -7.03 -5.43
CA ARG A 120 -13.67 -7.46 -5.78
C ARG A 120 -13.94 -7.33 -7.27
N ASP A 121 -13.61 -6.18 -7.85
CA ASP A 121 -13.83 -5.91 -9.27
C ASP A 121 -13.10 -6.95 -10.14
N HIS A 122 -11.89 -7.36 -9.75
CA HIS A 122 -11.13 -8.41 -10.45
C HIS A 122 -11.69 -9.82 -10.23
N LEU A 123 -12.24 -10.14 -9.06
CA LEU A 123 -12.83 -11.46 -8.79
C LEU A 123 -14.22 -11.65 -9.42
N ALA A 124 -14.89 -10.55 -9.78
CA ALA A 124 -16.19 -10.54 -10.44
C ALA A 124 -16.11 -10.54 -11.98
N ALA A 125 -14.91 -10.33 -12.54
CA ALA A 125 -14.61 -10.36 -13.96
C ALA A 125 -14.20 -11.77 -14.41
#